data_AF-K2RIK1-F1
#
_entry.id   AF-K2RIK1-F1
#
_cell.length_a   1.000
_cell.length_b   1.000
_cell.length_c   1.000
_cell.angle_alpha   90.00
_cell.angle_beta   90.00
_cell.angle_gamma   90.00
#
_symmetry.space_group_name_H-M   'P 1'
#
loop_
_entity.id
_entity.type
_entity.pdbx_description
1 polymer ?
#
loop_
_entity_poly.entity_id
_entity_poly.type
_entity_poly.pdbx_seq_one_letter_code
_entity_poly.pdbx_strand_id
1 'polypeptide(L)'
;MYRHCNVADWASLRRAFADIGHVDIAVANAGVSQDGDFFADELDDAGLLAEPRYTVIDVNLRAVLNFVKLSVSAFKRQQQQGSTGGAIVLTSSATAYAPELSLPVYSAVKLS
;
A
#
# COMPACT_ATOMS: atom_id res chain seq x y z
N MET A 1 -16.72 1.71 14.11
CA MET A 1 -17.31 2.32 12.89
C MET A 1 -16.56 1.78 11.68
N TYR A 2 -17.23 1.54 10.55
CA TYR A 2 -16.59 1.12 9.29
C TYR A 2 -16.56 2.29 8.28
N ARG A 3 -15.47 2.37 7.51
CA ARG A 3 -15.29 3.32 6.40
C ARG A 3 -14.73 2.56 5.21
N HIS A 4 -15.47 2.54 4.11
CA HIS A 4 -14.94 2.00 2.86
C HIS A 4 -13.84 2.92 2.33
N CYS A 5 -12.68 2.37 2.00
CA CYS A 5 -11.55 3.12 1.46
C CYS A 5 -10.71 2.23 0.53
N ASN A 6 -10.57 2.64 -0.73
CA ASN A 6 -9.55 2.08 -1.60
C ASN A 6 -8.21 2.77 -1.31
N VAL A 7 -7.23 2.04 -0.79
CA VAL A 7 -5.92 2.60 -0.41
C VAL A 7 -5.07 3.03 -1.62
N ALA A 8 -5.30 2.42 -2.79
CA ALA A 8 -4.61 2.79 -4.02
C ALA A 8 -5.12 4.10 -4.64
N ASP A 9 -6.30 4.57 -4.22
CA ASP A 9 -6.85 5.87 -4.59
C ASP A 9 -6.51 6.93 -3.53
N TRP A 10 -5.70 7.91 -3.92
CA TRP A 10 -5.24 8.96 -3.02
C TRP A 10 -6.39 9.79 -2.42
N ALA A 11 -7.43 10.07 -3.20
CA ALA A 11 -8.56 10.88 -2.75
C ALA A 11 -9.37 10.15 -1.68
N SER A 12 -9.64 8.86 -1.87
CA SER A 12 -10.28 7.96 -0.92
C SER A 12 -9.48 7.88 0.38
N LEU A 13 -8.17 7.64 0.28
CA LEU A 13 -7.31 7.51 1.44
C LEU A 13 -7.23 8.81 2.26
N ARG A 14 -7.08 9.95 1.58
CA ARG A 14 -7.08 11.27 2.23
C ARG A 14 -8.41 11.56 2.94
N ARG A 15 -9.55 11.19 2.33
CA ARG A 15 -10.88 11.36 2.94
C ARG A 15 -11.00 10.52 4.21
N ALA A 16 -10.57 9.26 4.17
CA ALA A 16 -10.58 8.40 5.34
C ALA A 16 -9.77 8.99 6.51
N PHE A 17 -8.58 9.55 6.26
CA PHE A 17 -7.78 10.23 7.30
C PHE A 17 -8.43 11.51 7.84
N ALA A 18 -9.16 12.27 7.01
CA ALA A 18 -9.86 13.47 7.46
C ALA A 18 -11.01 13.13 8.42
N ASP A 19 -11.70 12.02 8.20
CA ASP A 19 -12.87 11.61 8.98
C ASP A 19 -12.52 11.02 10.37
N ILE A 20 -11.30 10.50 10.56
CA ILE A 20 -10.88 9.83 11.81
C ILE A 20 -10.60 10.84 12.93
N GLY A 21 -10.17 12.06 12.60
CA GLY A 21 -9.79 13.08 13.58
C GLY A 21 -8.41 12.82 14.18
N HIS A 22 -8.35 12.22 15.38
CA HIS A 22 -7.10 11.89 16.08
C HIS A 22 -6.63 10.48 15.70
N VAL A 23 -5.36 10.33 15.33
CA VAL A 23 -4.73 9.04 15.05
C VAL A 23 -3.59 8.79 16.05
N ASP A 24 -3.71 7.76 16.89
CA ASP A 24 -2.63 7.32 17.78
C ASP A 24 -1.75 6.25 17.11
N ILE A 25 -2.40 5.33 16.39
CA ILE A 25 -1.76 4.20 15.71
C ILE A 25 -2.34 4.08 14.30
N ALA A 26 -1.45 3.99 13.31
CA ALA A 26 -1.81 3.80 11.91
C ALA A 26 -1.19 2.49 11.39
N VAL A 27 -2.02 1.54 10.96
CA VAL A 27 -1.57 0.20 10.51
C VAL A 27 -1.83 0.04 9.02
N ALA A 28 -0.76 0.01 8.21
CA ALA A 28 -0.82 -0.24 6.78
C ALA A 28 -0.82 -1.76 6.50
N ASN A 29 -2.01 -2.35 6.52
CA ASN A 29 -2.19 -3.80 6.35
C ASN A 29 -2.73 -4.21 4.97
N ALA A 30 -3.43 -3.32 4.27
CA ALA A 30 -4.04 -3.64 2.98
C ALA A 30 -2.98 -4.11 1.98
N GLY A 31 -3.26 -5.21 1.29
CA GLY A 31 -2.35 -5.78 0.31
C GLY A 31 -3.06 -6.77 -0.61
N VAL A 32 -2.45 -7.00 -1.77
CA VAL A 32 -2.88 -7.98 -2.77
C VAL A 32 -1.72 -8.91 -3.11
N SER A 33 -2.03 -10.15 -3.50
CA SER A 33 -1.03 -11.04 -4.09
C SER A 33 -0.67 -10.59 -5.50
N GLN A 34 0.48 -11.04 -6.00
CA GLN A 34 0.77 -10.92 -7.43
C GLN A 34 -0.28 -11.73 -8.21
N ASP A 35 -0.78 -11.14 -9.29
CA ASP A 35 -1.69 -11.77 -10.23
C ASP A 35 -0.92 -12.08 -11.51
N GLY A 36 -1.15 -13.26 -12.09
CA GLY A 36 -0.47 -13.73 -13.30
C GLY A 36 0.98 -14.21 -13.11
N ASP A 37 1.46 -14.90 -14.15
CA ASP A 37 2.87 -15.25 -14.31
C ASP A 37 3.60 -14.07 -14.95
N PHE A 38 4.50 -13.45 -14.19
CA PHE A 38 5.26 -12.28 -14.65
C PHE A 38 6.17 -12.59 -15.85
N PHE A 39 6.51 -13.86 -16.07
CA PHE A 39 7.37 -14.31 -17.16
C PHE A 39 6.61 -14.83 -18.37
N ALA A 40 5.27 -14.93 -18.28
CA ALA A 40 4.45 -15.34 -19.41
C ALA A 40 4.22 -14.17 -20.37
N ASP A 41 4.36 -14.43 -21.67
CA ASP A 41 3.94 -13.49 -22.71
C ASP A 41 2.40 -13.52 -22.81
N GLU A 42 1.76 -12.48 -22.26
CA GLU A 42 0.37 -12.17 -22.54
C GLU A 42 0.30 -11.22 -23.74
N LEU A 43 -0.69 -11.39 -24.62
CA LEU A 43 -0.88 -10.50 -25.77
C LEU A 43 -2.05 -9.55 -25.52
N ASP A 44 -1.93 -8.32 -26.00
CA ASP A 44 -3.00 -7.32 -25.97
C ASP A 44 -4.04 -7.54 -27.10
N ASP A 45 -5.05 -6.67 -27.16
CA ASP A 45 -6.11 -6.72 -28.17
C ASP A 45 -5.59 -6.56 -29.62
N ALA A 46 -4.37 -6.03 -29.81
CA ALA A 46 -3.70 -5.90 -31.09
C ALA A 46 -2.77 -7.09 -31.42
N GLY A 47 -2.66 -8.08 -30.52
CA GLY A 47 -1.77 -9.22 -30.66
C GLY A 47 -0.30 -8.92 -30.37
N LEU A 48 0.00 -7.81 -29.72
CA LEU A 48 1.35 -7.42 -29.29
C LEU A 48 1.58 -7.81 -27.83
N LEU A 49 2.86 -7.91 -27.42
CA LEU A 49 3.20 -8.20 -26.03
C LEU A 49 2.57 -7.16 -25.09
N ALA A 50 1.73 -7.62 -24.17
CA ALA A 50 1.02 -6.79 -23.23
C ALA A 50 1.96 -6.26 -22.13
N GLU A 51 1.66 -5.06 -21.64
CA GLU A 51 2.34 -4.52 -20.46
C GLU A 51 1.96 -5.36 -19.21
N PRO A 52 2.93 -5.69 -18.32
CA PRO A 52 2.63 -6.38 -17.08
C PRO A 52 1.68 -5.61 -16.17
N ARG A 53 0.89 -6.35 -15.37
CA ARG A 53 0.00 -5.74 -14.38
C ARG A 53 0.77 -5.30 -13.13
N TYR A 54 0.69 -4.02 -12.79
CA TYR A 54 1.38 -3.44 -11.63
C TYR A 54 0.50 -3.21 -10.40
N THR A 55 -0.68 -3.81 -10.32
CA THR A 55 -1.60 -3.69 -9.17
C THR A 55 -0.92 -4.03 -7.84
N VAL A 56 -0.02 -5.02 -7.82
CA VAL A 56 0.74 -5.39 -6.63
C VAL A 56 1.68 -4.29 -6.15
N ILE A 57 2.27 -3.50 -7.06
CA ILE A 57 3.10 -2.34 -6.73
C ILE A 57 2.23 -1.20 -6.22
N ASP A 58 1.13 -0.94 -6.92
CA ASP A 58 0.20 0.14 -6.62
C ASP A 58 -0.41 0.01 -5.22
N VAL A 59 -0.78 -1.20 -4.82
CA VAL A 59 -1.39 -1.47 -3.51
C VAL A 59 -0.35 -1.74 -2.43
N ASN A 60 0.65 -2.58 -2.66
CA ASN A 60 1.53 -3.02 -1.57
C ASN A 60 2.68 -2.04 -1.29
N LEU A 61 3.00 -1.13 -2.21
CA LEU A 61 4.09 -0.16 -2.04
C LEU A 61 3.58 1.28 -2.13
N ARG A 62 3.05 1.69 -3.29
CA ARG A 62 2.64 3.11 -3.50
C ARG A 62 1.58 3.55 -2.49
N ALA A 63 0.54 2.73 -2.29
CA ALA A 63 -0.51 3.04 -1.33
C ALA A 63 0.01 3.05 0.12
N VAL A 64 0.96 2.19 0.47
CA VAL A 64 1.60 2.17 1.80
C VAL A 64 2.39 3.45 2.04
N LEU A 65 3.18 3.92 1.07
CA LEU A 65 3.91 5.19 1.16
C LEU A 65 2.94 6.39 1.30
N ASN A 66 1.82 6.37 0.56
CA ASN A 66 0.75 7.37 0.70
C ASN A 66 0.12 7.35 2.10
N PHE A 67 -0.12 6.16 2.65
CA PHE A 67 -0.65 5.97 4.01
C PHE A 67 0.33 6.51 5.06
N VAL A 68 1.62 6.23 4.94
CA VAL A 68 2.68 6.77 5.80
C VAL A 68 2.68 8.29 5.74
N LYS A 69 2.60 8.88 4.53
CA LYS A 69 2.57 10.33 4.35
C LYS A 69 1.41 10.99 5.10
N LEU A 70 0.21 10.42 5.00
CA LEU A 70 -0.98 10.93 5.67
C LEU A 70 -0.89 10.75 7.19
N SER A 71 -0.37 9.61 7.66
CA SER A 71 -0.14 9.34 9.07
C SER A 71 0.82 10.34 9.70
N VAL A 72 1.99 10.56 9.09
CA VAL A 72 2.96 11.56 9.53
C VAL A 72 2.36 12.97 9.51
N SER A 73 1.55 13.30 8.49
CA SER A 73 0.87 14.60 8.43
C SER A 73 -0.15 14.77 9.56
N ALA A 74 -0.89 13.72 9.91
CA ALA A 74 -1.83 13.72 11.04
C ALA A 74 -1.12 13.92 12.37
N PHE A 75 -0.04 13.16 12.62
CA PHE A 75 0.75 13.29 13.84
C PHE A 75 1.35 14.69 13.98
N LYS A 76 1.89 15.26 12.90
CA LYS A 76 2.41 16.64 12.92
C LYS A 76 1.33 17.66 13.29
N ARG A 77 0.11 17.53 12.76
CA ARG A 77 -1.01 18.41 13.14
C ARG A 77 -1.42 18.24 14.60
N GLN A 78 -1.52 16.99 15.06
CA GLN A 78 -1.85 16.67 16.46
C GLN A 78 -0.78 17.17 17.44
N GLN A 79 0.50 17.13 17.06
CA GLN A 79 1.60 17.66 17.87
C GLN A 79 1.49 19.17 18.07
N GLN A 80 1.05 19.93 17.06
CA GLN A 80 0.76 21.37 17.22
C GLN A 80 -0.40 21.64 18.21
N GLN A 81 -1.19 20.62 18.52
CA GLN A 81 -2.32 20.67 19.47
C GLN A 81 -1.95 20.05 20.83
N GLY A 82 -0.67 19.73 21.07
CA GLY A 82 -0.18 19.21 22.35
C GLY A 82 -0.14 17.69 22.47
N SER A 83 -0.38 16.92 21.39
CA SER A 83 -0.19 15.46 21.40
C SER A 83 1.30 15.08 21.32
N THR A 84 1.67 13.91 21.84
CA THR A 84 3.06 13.40 21.86
C THR A 84 3.49 12.77 20.53
N GLY A 85 2.58 12.55 19.59
CA GLY A 85 2.85 11.87 18.30
C GLY A 85 2.05 10.57 18.17
N GLY A 86 2.54 9.62 17.37
CA GLY A 86 1.88 8.34 17.15
C GLY A 86 2.81 7.30 16.53
N ALA A 87 2.29 6.09 16.33
CA ALA A 87 3.03 4.96 15.77
C ALA A 87 2.49 4.55 14.39
N ILE A 88 3.40 4.11 13.51
CA ILE A 88 3.05 3.51 12.21
C ILE A 88 3.52 2.07 12.20
N VAL A 89 2.65 1.15 11.79
CA VAL A 89 2.96 -0.28 11.61
C VAL A 89 2.74 -0.63 10.14
N LEU A 90 3.72 -1.30 9.53
CA LEU A 90 3.68 -1.73 8.13
C LEU A 90 3.66 -3.26 8.09
N THR A 91 2.72 -3.84 7.33
CA THR A 91 2.62 -5.30 7.17
C THR A 91 3.47 -5.78 5.98
N SER A 92 4.58 -6.44 6.30
CA SER A 92 5.47 -7.13 5.35
C SER A 92 5.04 -8.61 5.13
N SER A 93 5.94 -9.48 4.66
CA SER A 93 5.75 -10.91 4.42
C SER A 93 7.07 -11.68 4.61
N ALA A 94 7.01 -12.96 4.99
CA ALA A 94 8.20 -13.83 4.99
C ALA A 94 8.82 -13.97 3.59
N THR A 95 8.00 -13.88 2.53
CA THR A 95 8.43 -13.89 1.13
C THR A 95 9.35 -12.72 0.77
N ALA A 96 9.38 -11.66 1.58
CA ALA A 96 10.36 -10.60 1.44
C ALA A 96 11.80 -11.08 1.66
N TYR A 97 11.99 -12.05 2.56
CA TYR A 97 13.30 -12.57 2.97
C TYR A 97 13.61 -13.93 2.33
N ALA A 98 12.59 -14.69 1.99
CA ALA A 98 12.68 -15.95 1.24
C ALA A 98 11.84 -15.83 -0.04
N PRO A 99 12.35 -15.17 -1.09
CA PRO A 99 11.58 -14.87 -2.29
C PRO A 99 11.16 -16.15 -3.00
N GLU A 100 9.87 -16.20 -3.36
CA GLU A 100 9.32 -17.29 -4.16
C GLU A 100 9.50 -16.98 -5.64
N LEU A 101 9.99 -17.96 -6.41
CA LEU A 101 10.23 -17.81 -7.85
C LEU A 101 8.96 -17.40 -8.62
N SER A 102 7.80 -17.88 -8.18
CA SER A 102 6.49 -17.57 -8.75
C SER A 102 5.96 -16.18 -8.40
N LEU A 103 6.58 -15.48 -7.44
CA LEU A 103 6.09 -14.20 -6.91
C LEU A 103 7.21 -13.13 -6.86
N PRO A 104 7.92 -12.87 -7.97
CA PRO A 104 9.07 -11.97 -7.97
C PRO A 104 8.68 -10.54 -7.58
N VAL A 105 7.57 -10.01 -8.10
CA VAL A 105 7.14 -8.64 -7.83
C VAL A 105 6.57 -8.51 -6.41
N TYR A 106 5.77 -9.49 -5.96
CA TYR A 106 5.24 -9.49 -4.59
C TYR A 106 6.38 -9.55 -3.54
N SER A 107 7.38 -10.40 -3.77
CA SER A 107 8.55 -10.50 -2.90
C SER A 107 9.31 -9.18 -2.83
N ALA A 108 9.51 -8.52 -3.99
CA ALA A 108 10.18 -7.22 -4.05
C ALA A 108 9.45 -6.14 -3.24
N VAL A 109 8.13 -6.01 -3.40
CA VAL A 109 7.36 -4.93 -2.73
C VAL A 109 7.12 -5.18 -1.25
N LYS A 110 7.22 -6.43 -0.76
CA LYS A 110 7.11 -6.73 0.67
C LYS A 110 8.41 -6.55 1.45
N LEU A 111 9.56 -6.47 0.77
CA LEU A 111 10.85 -6.14 1.40
C LEU A 111 10.96 -4.67 1.81
N SER A 112 10.14 -3.82 1.22
CA SER A 112 10.25 -2.35 1.29
C SER A 112 9.56 -1.73 2.50
#